data_AF-S0DFR3-F1
#
_entry.id   AF-S0DFR3-F1
#
_cell.length_a   1.000
_cell.length_b   1.000
_cell.length_c   1.000
_cell.angle_alpha   90.00
_cell.angle_beta   90.00
_cell.angle_gamma   90.00
#
_symmetry.space_group_name_H-M   'P 1'
#
loop_
_entity.id
_entity.type
_entity.pdbx_description
1 polymer ?
#
loop_
_entity_poly.entity_id
_entity_poly.type
_entity_poly.pdbx_seq_one_letter_code
_entity_poly.pdbx_strand_id
1 'polypeptide(L)'
;MKKGAMDFIEKPFDEAELRKLVERMLDKARAESGEQLVQKAAAERLGKLTAREHQVLERIIAGRLNKQIADDLGISIKTVEAHRANIMEKLNVNTVADLLRLALSKK
;
A
#
# COMPACT_ATOMS: atom_id res chain seq x y z
N MET A 1 -7.21 -24.88 15.19
CA MET A 1 -6.44 -23.65 15.51
C MET A 1 -5.03 -23.80 14.97
N LYS A 2 -4.64 -23.06 13.91
CA LYS A 2 -3.24 -22.82 13.55
C LYS A 2 -3.02 -21.30 13.67
N LYS A 3 -2.79 -20.85 14.90
CA LYS A 3 -2.72 -19.43 15.31
C LYS A 3 -1.26 -18.96 15.35
N GLY A 4 -0.61 -18.80 14.20
CA GLY A 4 0.70 -18.14 14.14
C GLY A 4 1.94 -18.99 14.46
N ALA A 5 1.83 -20.32 14.56
CA ALA A 5 3.01 -21.18 14.54
C ALA A 5 3.55 -21.23 13.11
N MET A 6 4.80 -20.76 12.92
CA MET A 6 5.39 -20.64 11.59
C MET A 6 6.11 -21.91 11.11
N ASP A 7 6.57 -22.77 12.03
CA ASP A 7 7.17 -24.08 11.70
C ASP A 7 7.09 -25.04 12.90
N PHE A 8 7.44 -26.31 12.70
CA PHE A 8 7.40 -27.38 13.70
C PHE A 8 8.68 -28.24 13.63
N ILE A 9 9.28 -28.50 14.80
CA ILE A 9 10.42 -29.42 14.94
C ILE A 9 10.03 -30.53 15.94
N GLU A 10 10.19 -31.78 15.51
CA GLU A 10 9.92 -32.96 16.32
C GLU A 10 11.17 -33.43 17.07
N LYS A 11 11.00 -33.99 18.28
CA LYS A 11 12.12 -34.49 19.09
C LYS A 11 12.44 -35.94 18.72
N PRO A 12 13.72 -36.37 18.81
CA PRO A 12 14.90 -35.56 19.11
C PRO A 12 15.33 -34.75 17.88
N PHE A 13 15.72 -33.49 18.10
CA PHE A 13 16.12 -32.57 17.03
C PHE A 13 17.59 -32.19 17.13
N ASP A 14 18.17 -31.79 16.00
CA ASP A 14 19.53 -31.26 15.93
C ASP A 14 19.53 -29.77 16.33
N GLU A 15 20.46 -29.37 17.21
CA GLU A 15 20.63 -27.97 17.62
C GLU A 15 20.98 -27.07 16.43
N ALA A 16 21.75 -27.58 15.46
CA ALA A 16 22.09 -26.85 14.23
C ALA A 16 20.87 -26.66 13.33
N GLU A 17 19.95 -27.63 13.30
CA GLU A 17 18.69 -27.52 12.57
C GLU A 17 17.75 -26.49 13.21
N LEU A 18 17.63 -26.52 14.53
CA LEU A 18 16.86 -25.52 15.29
C LEU A 18 17.43 -24.11 15.07
N ARG A 19 18.76 -23.96 15.13
CA ARG A 19 19.43 -22.67 14.90
C ARG A 19 19.13 -22.11 13.51
N LYS A 20 19.30 -22.93 12.46
CA LYS A 20 18.97 -22.54 11.07
C LYS A 20 17.51 -22.18 10.90
N LEU A 21 16.61 -22.90 11.57
CA LEU A 21 15.19 -22.58 11.54
C LEU A 21 14.93 -21.20 12.16
N VAL A 22 15.42 -20.97 13.38
CA VAL A 22 15.25 -19.69 14.08
C VAL A 22 15.83 -18.52 13.27
N GLU A 23 17.02 -18.67 12.67
CA GLU A 23 17.64 -17.66 11.82
C GLU A 23 16.74 -17.30 10.62
N ARG A 24 16.26 -18.30 9.87
CA ARG A 24 15.32 -18.07 8.76
C ARG A 24 14.04 -17.36 9.21
N MET A 25 13.52 -17.73 10.38
CA MET A 25 12.30 -17.11 10.90
C MET A 25 12.51 -15.66 11.31
N LEU A 26 13.67 -15.34 11.91
CA LEU A 26 14.03 -13.97 12.28
C LEU A 26 14.24 -13.09 11.05
N ASP A 27 14.88 -13.60 10.00
CA ASP A 27 15.09 -12.84 8.77
C ASP A 27 13.78 -12.57 8.03
N LYS A 28 12.88 -13.56 7.99
CA LYS A 28 11.53 -13.38 7.46
C LYS A 28 10.74 -12.35 8.27
N ALA A 29 10.77 -12.43 9.60
CA ALA A 29 10.07 -11.48 10.46
C ALA A 29 10.60 -10.04 10.31
N ARG A 30 11.92 -9.87 10.11
CA ARG A 30 12.54 -8.56 9.84
C ARG A 30 12.07 -7.98 8.51
N ALA A 31 12.04 -8.79 7.46
CA ALA A 31 11.54 -8.37 6.14
C ALA A 31 10.06 -7.96 6.21
N GLU A 32 9.22 -8.80 6.82
CA GLU A 32 7.79 -8.53 6.98
C GLU A 32 7.52 -7.31 7.86
N SER A 33 8.31 -7.08 8.92
CA SER A 33 8.14 -5.91 9.80
C SER A 33 8.39 -4.60 9.06
N GLY A 34 9.42 -4.55 8.20
CA GLY A 34 9.72 -3.38 7.38
C GLY A 34 8.61 -3.07 6.37
N GLU A 35 8.13 -4.11 5.67
CA GLU A 35 7.03 -3.99 4.72
C GLU A 35 5.72 -3.58 5.39
N GLN A 36 5.41 -4.15 6.56
CA GLN A 36 4.21 -3.80 7.34
C GLN A 36 4.22 -2.34 7.79
N LEU A 37 5.38 -1.80 8.21
CA LEU A 37 5.50 -0.38 8.58
C LEU A 37 5.26 0.54 7.39
N VAL A 38 5.82 0.19 6.22
CA VAL A 38 5.61 0.96 4.98
C VAL A 38 4.15 0.90 4.52
N GLN A 39 3.54 -0.28 4.56
CA GLN A 39 2.13 -0.45 4.21
C GLN A 39 1.19 0.30 5.16
N LYS A 40 1.47 0.26 6.47
CA LYS A 40 0.68 0.98 7.46
C LYS A 40 0.77 2.50 7.26
N ALA A 41 1.97 3.02 7.02
CA ALA A 41 2.17 4.44 6.71
C ALA A 41 1.47 4.86 5.40
N ALA A 42 1.47 4.00 4.37
CA ALA A 42 0.75 4.25 3.12
C ALA A 42 -0.77 4.24 3.33
N ALA A 43 -1.29 3.28 4.11
CA ALA A 43 -2.71 3.19 4.44
C ALA A 43 -3.19 4.41 5.24
N GLU A 44 -2.40 4.89 6.21
CA GLU A 44 -2.69 6.12 6.97
C GLU A 44 -2.74 7.35 6.07
N ARG A 45 -1.83 7.47 5.09
CA ARG A 45 -1.81 8.57 4.13
C ARG A 45 -3.04 8.53 3.20
N LEU A 46 -3.40 7.36 2.69
CA LEU A 46 -4.60 7.17 1.89
C LEU A 46 -5.88 7.48 2.68
N GLY A 47 -5.89 7.17 3.99
CA GLY A 47 -6.99 7.49 4.89
C GLY A 47 -7.27 9.00 5.07
N LYS A 48 -6.34 9.88 4.70
CA LYS A 48 -6.54 11.34 4.73
C LYS A 48 -7.36 11.87 3.55
N LEU A 49 -7.58 11.05 2.52
CA LEU A 49 -8.34 11.43 1.34
C LEU A 49 -9.84 11.39 1.62
N THR A 50 -10.54 12.42 1.15
CA THR A 50 -12.01 12.44 1.14
C THR A 50 -12.55 11.38 0.19
N ALA A 51 -13.83 11.03 0.33
CA ALA A 51 -14.51 10.11 -0.59
C ALA A 51 -14.41 10.55 -2.06
N ARG A 52 -14.49 11.86 -2.33
CA ARG A 52 -14.41 12.40 -3.69
C ARG A 52 -12.99 12.30 -4.26
N GLU A 53 -11.98 12.56 -3.44
CA GLU A 53 -10.57 12.39 -3.81
C GLU A 53 -10.23 10.92 -4.07
N HIS A 54 -10.79 9.99 -3.30
CA HIS A 54 -10.68 8.55 -3.56
C HIS A 54 -11.23 8.16 -4.94
N GLN A 55 -12.42 8.66 -5.30
CA GLN A 55 -13.02 8.38 -6.61
C GLN A 55 -12.19 8.93 -7.79
N VAL A 56 -11.52 10.07 -7.60
CA VAL A 56 -10.60 10.65 -8.58
C VAL A 56 -9.32 9.80 -8.66
N LEU A 57 -8.74 9.45 -7.52
CA LEU A 57 -7.57 8.58 -7.40
C LEU A 57 -7.76 7.23 -8.11
N GLU A 58 -8.89 6.56 -7.88
CA GLU A 58 -9.22 5.27 -8.52
C GLU A 58 -9.20 5.36 -10.06
N ARG A 59 -9.73 6.44 -10.62
CA ARG A 59 -9.73 6.63 -12.08
C ARG A 59 -8.37 7.00 -12.63
N ILE A 60 -7.56 7.74 -11.87
CA ILE A 60 -6.15 8.01 -12.21
C ILE A 60 -5.37 6.69 -12.27
N ILE A 61 -5.59 5.80 -11.29
CA ILE A 61 -4.97 4.47 -11.26
C ILE A 61 -5.43 3.62 -12.44
N ALA A 62 -6.69 3.74 -12.84
CA ALA A 62 -7.23 3.10 -14.04
C ALA A 62 -6.73 3.70 -15.37
N GLY A 63 -5.83 4.70 -15.33
CA GLY A 63 -5.24 5.33 -16.52
C GLY A 63 -6.20 6.26 -17.27
N ARG A 64 -7.30 6.71 -16.64
CA ARG A 64 -8.27 7.63 -17.26
C ARG A 64 -7.68 9.03 -17.41
N LEU A 65 -8.01 9.69 -18.52
CA LEU A 65 -7.65 11.09 -18.78
C LEU A 65 -8.50 12.05 -17.93
N ASN A 66 -8.00 13.25 -17.60
CA ASN A 66 -8.75 14.23 -16.80
C ASN A 66 -10.16 14.53 -17.36
N LYS A 67 -10.29 14.57 -18.69
CA LYS A 67 -11.59 14.72 -19.37
C LYS A 67 -12.54 13.55 -19.09
N GLN A 68 -12.04 12.32 -19.20
CA GLN A 68 -12.84 11.13 -18.90
C GLN A 68 -13.23 11.06 -17.42
N ILE A 69 -12.33 11.45 -16.52
CA ILE A 69 -12.61 11.51 -15.08
C ILE A 69 -13.72 12.53 -14.80
N ALA A 70 -13.65 13.70 -15.45
CA ALA A 70 -14.66 14.74 -15.35
C ALA A 70 -16.03 14.23 -15.82
N ASP A 71 -16.08 13.56 -16.98
CA ASP A 71 -17.29 12.96 -17.53
C ASP A 71 -17.85 11.85 -16.62
N ASP A 72 -17.00 10.93 -16.15
CA ASP A 72 -17.37 9.81 -15.29
C ASP A 72 -17.88 10.24 -13.90
N LEU A 73 -17.52 11.45 -13.45
CA LEU A 73 -17.87 12.00 -12.14
C LEU A 73 -18.91 13.12 -12.21
N GLY A 74 -19.27 13.59 -13.40
CA GLY A 74 -20.18 14.72 -13.59
C GLY A 74 -19.63 16.04 -13.02
N ILE A 75 -18.33 16.27 -13.12
CA ILE A 75 -17.65 17.50 -12.64
C ILE A 75 -16.85 18.15 -13.76
N SER A 76 -16.43 19.40 -13.56
CA SER A 76 -15.57 20.07 -14.54
C SER A 76 -14.14 19.51 -14.54
N ILE A 77 -13.44 19.60 -15.67
CA ILE A 77 -12.01 19.25 -15.77
C ILE A 77 -11.18 20.05 -14.74
N LYS A 78 -11.49 21.34 -14.56
CA LYS A 78 -10.84 22.20 -13.55
C LYS A 78 -11.03 21.65 -12.12
N THR A 79 -12.20 21.07 -11.83
CA THR A 79 -12.48 20.44 -10.54
C THR A 79 -11.65 19.16 -10.35
N VAL A 80 -11.47 18.36 -11.41
CA VAL A 80 -10.57 17.20 -11.39
C VAL A 80 -9.14 17.63 -11.11
N GLU A 81 -8.66 18.71 -11.74
CA GLU A 81 -7.31 19.25 -11.51
C GLU A 81 -7.13 19.74 -10.08
N ALA A 82 -8.12 20.42 -9.50
CA ALA A 82 -8.10 20.83 -8.10
C ALA A 82 -8.05 19.61 -7.16
N HIS A 83 -8.85 18.57 -7.42
CA HIS A 83 -8.78 17.33 -6.64
C HIS A 83 -7.40 16.66 -6.77
N ARG A 84 -6.80 16.66 -7.96
CA ARG A 84 -5.45 16.11 -8.17
C ARG A 84 -4.39 16.84 -7.37
N ALA A 85 -4.42 18.17 -7.37
CA ALA A 85 -3.49 18.98 -6.57
C ALA A 85 -3.64 18.67 -5.08
N ASN A 86 -4.87 18.62 -4.56
CA ASN A 86 -5.14 18.29 -3.16
C ASN A 86 -4.71 16.86 -2.80
N ILE A 87 -4.90 15.89 -3.69
CA ILE A 87 -4.43 14.51 -3.49
C ILE A 87 -2.90 14.48 -3.41
N MET A 88 -2.22 15.18 -4.34
CA MET A 88 -0.75 15.25 -4.37
C MET A 88 -0.19 15.88 -3.09
N GLU A 89 -0.78 16.97 -2.63
CA GLU A 89 -0.43 17.65 -1.38
C GLU A 89 -0.65 16.73 -0.16
N LYS A 90 -1.84 16.12 -0.05
CA LYS A 90 -2.19 15.24 1.08
C LYS A 90 -1.34 13.97 1.17
N LEU A 91 -0.94 13.43 0.01
CA LEU A 91 -0.09 12.24 -0.08
C LEU A 91 1.41 12.57 -0.10
N ASN A 92 1.77 13.86 -0.16
CA ASN A 92 3.14 14.36 -0.29
C ASN A 92 3.88 13.72 -1.47
N VAL A 93 3.23 13.71 -2.65
CA VAL A 93 3.76 13.15 -3.89
C VAL A 93 3.78 14.21 -4.99
N ASN A 94 4.82 14.18 -5.83
CA ASN A 94 5.01 15.18 -6.88
C ASN A 94 4.65 14.67 -8.28
N THR A 95 4.58 13.34 -8.45
CA THR A 95 4.30 12.74 -9.77
C THR A 95 3.14 11.76 -9.71
N VAL A 96 2.49 11.57 -10.87
CA VAL A 96 1.47 10.52 -11.04
C VAL A 96 2.06 9.13 -10.83
N ALA A 97 3.34 8.94 -11.18
CA ALA A 97 4.03 7.67 -10.96
C ALA A 97 4.18 7.35 -9.47
N ASP A 98 4.50 8.33 -8.63
CA ASP A 98 4.57 8.15 -7.18
C ASP A 98 3.21 7.80 -6.58
N LEU A 99 2.16 8.43 -7.10
CA LEU A 99 0.78 8.21 -6.71
C LEU A 99 0.31 6.79 -7.10
N LEU A 100 0.73 6.28 -8.26
CA LEU A 100 0.56 4.88 -8.66
C LEU A 100 1.33 3.92 -7.74
N ARG A 101 2.59 4.21 -7.43
CA ARG A 101 3.40 3.38 -6.51
C ARG A 101 2.75 3.25 -5.13
N LEU A 102 2.25 4.35 -4.58
CA LEU A 102 1.60 4.38 -3.27
C LEU A 102 0.25 3.67 -3.27
N ALA A 103 -0.49 3.72 -4.39
CA ALA A 103 -1.73 2.97 -4.53
C ALA A 103 -1.52 1.46 -4.70
N LEU A 104 -0.46 1.06 -5.43
CA LEU A 104 -0.12 -0.34 -5.68
C LEU A 104 0.51 -1.03 -4.46
N SER A 105 1.14 -0.28 -3.54
CA SER A 105 1.66 -0.85 -2.29
C SER A 105 0.57 -1.31 -1.30
N LYS A 106 -0.71 -1.12 -1.64
CA LYS A 106 -1.87 -1.62 -0.90
C LYS A 106 -2.20 -3.10 -1.22
N LYS A 107 -1.47 -3.75 -2.15
CA LYS A 107 -1.79 -5.10 -2.63
C LYS A 107 -0.97 -6.19 -1.95
#